data_AF-A0A177QBJ4-F1
#
_entry.id   AF-A0A177QBJ4-F1
#
_cell.length_a   1.000
_cell.length_b   1.000
_cell.length_c   1.000
_cell.angle_alpha   90.00
_cell.angle_beta   90.00
_cell.angle_gamma   90.00
#
_symmetry.space_group_name_H-M   'P 1'
#
loop_
_entity.id
_entity.type
_entity.pdbx_description
1 polymer ?
#
loop_
_entity_poly.entity_id
_entity_poly.type
_entity_poly.pdbx_seq_one_letter_code
_entity_poly.pdbx_strand_id
1 'polypeptide(L)'
;MSNPQHEPTMEEILASIRKIISEDAPEGGAPADQQQPAAQAPQPMQQDDVLELTHEVEAAPPPPAPVYEPEPQPAPVEDIVFETVTPTTASHNDIFSDHTRKAVEDAFDSIPEEPEPAPAAPYRPAAPLAPVDGSSVETVFERAVRESFEPVLQQYLSDNSAAVIEGMKPLIREWMDEHFPPLLEGAVRAEVERVVRSRGTKR
;
A
#
# COMPACT_ATOMS: atom_id res chain seq x y z
N MET A 1 8.05 21.54 -27.51
CA MET A 1 7.01 22.22 -26.71
C MET A 1 5.85 21.25 -26.55
N SER A 2 5.71 20.62 -25.37
CA SER A 2 4.56 19.75 -25.07
C SER A 2 3.44 20.62 -24.51
N ASN A 3 2.26 20.56 -25.12
CA ASN A 3 1.12 21.41 -24.83
C ASN A 3 0.40 20.94 -23.54
N PRO A 4 0.39 21.71 -22.43
CA PRO A 4 -0.11 21.26 -21.12
C PRO A 4 -1.65 21.39 -20.96
N GLN A 5 -2.42 21.31 -22.04
CA GLN A 5 -3.89 21.41 -22.01
C GLN A 5 -4.62 20.43 -22.96
N HIS A 6 -3.96 19.36 -23.40
CA HIS A 6 -4.69 18.28 -24.05
C HIS A 6 -5.09 17.25 -22.99
N GLU A 7 -6.21 17.50 -22.32
CA GLU A 7 -6.93 16.39 -21.70
C GLU A 7 -7.26 15.41 -22.83
N PRO A 8 -6.77 14.17 -22.78
CA PRO A 8 -6.92 13.23 -23.88
C PRO A 8 -8.41 13.05 -24.13
N THR A 9 -8.80 13.20 -25.39
CA THR A 9 -10.19 13.01 -25.79
C THR A 9 -10.59 11.56 -25.54
N MET A 10 -11.87 11.31 -25.23
CA MET A 10 -12.38 9.96 -24.96
C MET A 10 -11.98 8.95 -26.06
N GLU A 11 -11.93 9.39 -27.31
CA GLU A 11 -11.54 8.56 -28.45
C GLU A 11 -10.06 8.17 -28.42
N GLU A 12 -9.17 9.05 -27.96
CA GLU A 12 -7.75 8.76 -27.78
C GLU A 12 -7.51 7.81 -26.62
N ILE A 13 -8.25 7.97 -25.52
CA ILE A 13 -8.21 7.03 -24.38
C ILE A 13 -8.63 5.64 -24.85
N LEU A 14 -9.73 5.54 -25.60
CA LEU A 14 -10.23 4.26 -26.14
C LEU A 14 -9.30 3.66 -27.19
N ALA A 15 -8.67 4.49 -28.04
CA ALA A 15 -7.68 4.03 -29.00
C ALA A 15 -6.40 3.50 -28.33
N SER A 16 -5.94 4.17 -27.26
CA SER A 16 -4.77 3.73 -26.49
C SER A 16 -5.04 2.40 -25.79
N ILE A 17 -6.22 2.22 -25.18
CA ILE A 17 -6.61 0.93 -24.57
C ILE A 17 -6.71 -0.17 -25.62
N ARG A 18 -7.35 0.10 -26.78
CA ARG A 18 -7.46 -0.88 -27.87
C ARG A 18 -6.08 -1.29 -28.40
N LYS A 19 -5.16 -0.33 -28.56
CA LYS A 19 -3.79 -0.60 -28.99
C LYS A 19 -3.05 -1.48 -27.99
N ILE A 20 -3.11 -1.16 -26.69
CA ILE A 20 -2.46 -1.96 -25.65
C ILE A 20 -3.01 -3.39 -25.66
N ILE A 21 -4.34 -3.58 -25.74
CA ILE A 21 -4.94 -4.93 -25.76
C ILE A 21 -4.57 -5.71 -27.03
N SER A 22 -4.41 -5.02 -28.17
CA SER A 22 -4.03 -5.66 -29.43
C SER A 22 -2.52 -5.98 -29.50
N GLU A 23 -1.70 -5.17 -28.83
CA GLU A 23 -0.24 -5.31 -28.75
C GLU A 23 0.19 -6.30 -27.65
N ASP A 24 -0.61 -6.45 -26.59
CA ASP A 24 -0.42 -7.38 -25.47
C ASP A 24 -1.14 -8.74 -25.68
N ALA A 25 -1.93 -8.88 -26.76
CA ALA A 25 -2.41 -10.18 -27.20
C ALA A 25 -1.21 -10.98 -27.75
N PRO A 26 -0.94 -12.21 -27.28
CA PRO A 26 0.16 -13.00 -27.80
C PRO A 26 -0.05 -13.23 -29.31
N GLU A 27 0.90 -12.76 -30.12
CA GLU A 27 0.93 -12.99 -31.57
C GLU A 27 0.87 -14.51 -31.86
N GLY A 28 -0.34 -14.96 -32.16
CA GLY A 28 -0.67 -16.35 -32.42
C GLY A 28 -2.01 -16.45 -33.15
N GLY A 29 -2.11 -15.86 -34.35
CA GLY A 29 -3.29 -16.01 -35.21
C GLY A 29 -3.27 -15.13 -36.45
N ALA A 30 -2.69 -15.66 -37.53
CA ALA A 30 -2.75 -15.07 -38.87
C ALA A 30 -4.20 -15.01 -39.43
N PRO A 31 -4.46 -14.24 -40.50
CA PRO A 31 -5.76 -13.60 -40.77
C PRO A 31 -6.85 -14.57 -41.28
N ALA A 32 -8.09 -14.26 -40.91
CA ALA A 32 -9.30 -14.95 -41.34
C ALA A 32 -9.57 -14.75 -42.83
N ASP A 33 -9.51 -15.86 -43.58
CA ASP A 33 -10.07 -15.99 -44.92
C ASP A 33 -11.57 -16.31 -44.85
N GLN A 34 -12.30 -15.90 -45.88
CA GLN A 34 -13.76 -15.83 -45.94
C GLN A 34 -14.38 -17.20 -46.23
N GLN A 35 -15.53 -17.55 -45.60
CA GLN A 35 -16.77 -18.11 -46.22
C GLN A 35 -17.66 -18.95 -45.26
N GLN A 36 -18.76 -18.32 -44.78
CA GLN A 36 -20.18 -18.77 -44.75
C GLN A 36 -20.65 -20.09 -44.06
N PRO A 37 -21.95 -20.24 -43.72
CA PRO A 37 -22.40 -20.51 -42.36
C PRO A 37 -22.98 -21.91 -42.18
N ALA A 38 -22.45 -22.68 -41.24
CA ALA A 38 -23.08 -23.90 -40.76
C ALA A 38 -23.71 -23.63 -39.39
N ALA A 39 -25.04 -23.66 -39.35
CA ALA A 39 -25.83 -23.65 -38.14
C ALA A 39 -25.34 -24.75 -37.19
N GLN A 40 -24.74 -24.36 -36.07
CA GLN A 40 -24.51 -25.24 -34.93
C GLN A 40 -25.26 -24.63 -33.76
N ALA A 41 -26.20 -25.41 -33.23
CA ALA A 41 -26.93 -25.10 -32.01
C ALA A 41 -25.94 -24.76 -30.87
N PRO A 42 -26.31 -23.92 -29.89
CA PRO A 42 -25.44 -23.67 -28.76
C PRO A 42 -25.27 -24.99 -27.99
N GLN A 43 -24.11 -25.62 -28.13
CA GLN A 43 -23.69 -26.57 -27.11
C GLN A 43 -23.28 -25.75 -25.90
N PRO A 44 -23.87 -25.98 -24.71
CA PRO A 44 -23.39 -25.33 -23.51
C PRO A 44 -21.97 -25.82 -23.27
N MET A 45 -20.99 -24.93 -23.46
CA MET A 45 -19.66 -25.13 -22.91
C MET A 45 -19.82 -25.41 -21.42
N GLN A 46 -19.27 -26.54 -21.00
CA GLN A 46 -19.39 -27.09 -19.67
C GLN A 46 -18.92 -26.05 -18.65
N GLN A 47 -19.82 -25.74 -17.70
CA GLN A 47 -19.51 -24.93 -16.54
C GLN A 47 -18.73 -25.80 -15.54
N ASP A 48 -17.47 -26.11 -15.85
CA ASP A 48 -16.56 -26.80 -14.92
C ASP A 48 -15.96 -25.87 -13.85
N ASP A 49 -16.42 -24.61 -13.77
CA ASP A 49 -15.96 -23.60 -12.80
C ASP A 49 -17.04 -23.19 -11.78
N VAL A 50 -18.16 -23.90 -11.73
CA VAL A 50 -19.15 -23.75 -10.66
C VAL A 50 -19.04 -24.97 -9.75
N LEU A 51 -18.28 -24.84 -8.68
CA LEU A 51 -18.20 -25.86 -7.63
C LEU A 51 -19.54 -25.94 -6.89
N GLU A 52 -20.36 -26.95 -7.19
CA GLU A 52 -21.52 -27.29 -6.39
C GLU A 52 -21.07 -27.85 -5.03
N LEU A 53 -21.02 -26.98 -4.02
CA LEU A 53 -20.68 -27.30 -2.62
C LEU A 53 -21.86 -27.99 -1.90
N THR A 54 -22.36 -29.09 -2.47
CA THR A 54 -23.38 -29.96 -1.85
C THR A 54 -22.78 -31.24 -1.24
N HIS A 55 -21.47 -31.45 -1.38
CA HIS A 55 -20.76 -32.48 -0.62
C HIS A 55 -20.56 -32.03 0.83
N GLU A 56 -21.36 -32.61 1.72
CA GLU A 56 -21.12 -32.53 3.16
C GLU A 56 -19.80 -33.23 3.48
N VAL A 57 -18.83 -32.48 4.00
CA VAL A 57 -17.56 -33.03 4.46
C VAL A 57 -17.85 -33.88 5.70
N GLU A 58 -17.82 -35.20 5.54
CA GLU A 58 -17.89 -36.12 6.68
C GLU A 58 -16.64 -35.91 7.53
N ALA A 59 -16.81 -35.25 8.67
CA ALA A 59 -15.74 -35.04 9.63
C ALA A 59 -15.29 -36.40 10.14
N ALA A 60 -14.08 -36.82 9.74
CA ALA A 60 -13.46 -38.02 10.27
C ALA A 60 -13.48 -37.97 11.81
N PRO A 61 -13.82 -39.06 12.51
CA PRO A 61 -13.89 -39.06 13.96
C PRO A 61 -12.53 -38.62 14.53
N PRO A 62 -12.53 -37.73 15.54
CA PRO A 62 -11.29 -37.25 16.11
C PRO A 62 -10.45 -38.45 16.59
N PRO A 63 -9.12 -38.44 16.40
CA PRO A 63 -8.27 -39.48 16.97
C PRO A 63 -8.50 -39.55 18.48
N PRO A 64 -8.39 -40.74 19.11
CA PRO A 64 -8.61 -40.88 20.53
C PRO A 64 -7.68 -39.93 21.29
N ALA A 65 -8.27 -39.11 22.15
CA ALA A 65 -7.53 -38.14 22.95
C ALA A 65 -6.44 -38.85 23.77
N PRO A 66 -5.22 -38.30 23.89
CA PRO A 66 -4.24 -38.83 24.83
C PRO A 66 -4.85 -38.79 26.23
N VAL A 67 -4.74 -39.90 26.95
CA VAL A 67 -5.12 -39.96 28.38
C VAL A 67 -4.15 -39.06 29.13
N TYR A 68 -4.62 -37.88 29.52
CA TYR A 68 -3.86 -36.98 30.39
C TYR A 68 -3.87 -37.57 31.81
N GLU A 69 -2.68 -37.93 32.29
CA GLU A 69 -2.40 -38.08 33.73
C GLU A 69 -2.76 -36.76 34.43
N PRO A 70 -3.50 -36.74 35.55
CA PRO A 70 -3.94 -35.49 36.16
C PRO A 70 -2.74 -34.63 36.60
N GLU A 71 -2.58 -33.47 35.97
CA GLU A 71 -1.66 -32.43 36.42
C GLU A 71 -2.03 -31.93 37.84
N PRO A 72 -1.04 -31.53 38.66
CA PRO A 72 -1.30 -31.02 39.99
C PRO A 72 -2.16 -29.75 39.94
N GLN A 73 -3.21 -29.71 40.77
CA GLN A 73 -4.16 -28.60 40.86
C GLN A 73 -3.41 -27.28 41.16
N PRO A 74 -3.63 -26.20 40.37
CA PRO A 74 -3.17 -24.88 40.74
C PRO A 74 -3.95 -24.39 41.97
N ALA A 75 -3.23 -23.76 42.90
CA ALA A 75 -3.81 -23.07 44.07
C ALA A 75 -4.89 -22.05 43.63
N PRO A 76 -5.90 -21.77 44.46
CA PRO A 76 -6.97 -20.86 44.09
C PRO A 76 -6.39 -19.47 43.78
N VAL A 77 -6.49 -19.07 42.52
CA VAL A 77 -6.34 -17.66 42.13
C VAL A 77 -7.57 -16.93 42.67
N GLU A 78 -7.33 -15.90 43.47
CA GLU A 78 -8.39 -15.00 43.94
C GLU A 78 -9.09 -14.40 42.72
N ASP A 79 -10.41 -14.52 42.72
CA ASP A 79 -11.30 -14.07 41.67
C ASP A 79 -11.16 -12.55 41.50
N ILE A 80 -10.54 -12.10 40.41
CA ILE A 80 -10.57 -10.67 40.05
C ILE A 80 -11.96 -10.40 39.52
N VAL A 81 -12.84 -9.99 40.43
CA VAL A 81 -14.17 -9.48 40.13
C VAL A 81 -14.01 -8.20 39.31
N PHE A 82 -14.25 -8.30 38.00
CA PHE A 82 -14.47 -7.12 37.17
C PHE A 82 -15.84 -6.54 37.52
N GLU A 83 -15.84 -5.54 38.38
CA GLU A 83 -17.01 -4.74 38.71
C GLU A 83 -17.52 -4.06 37.42
N THR A 84 -18.71 -4.45 36.97
CA THR A 84 -19.42 -3.78 35.88
C THR A 84 -19.86 -2.40 36.38
N VAL A 85 -19.04 -1.39 36.12
CA VAL A 85 -19.36 0.00 36.44
C VAL A 85 -20.56 0.42 35.59
N THR A 86 -21.75 0.39 36.18
CA THR A 86 -22.90 1.14 35.66
C THR A 86 -22.48 2.61 35.54
N PRO A 87 -22.78 3.34 34.45
CA PRO A 87 -22.49 4.77 34.37
C PRO A 87 -23.43 5.52 35.33
N THR A 88 -23.09 5.46 36.61
CA THR A 88 -23.58 6.40 37.61
C THR A 88 -23.03 7.74 37.19
N THR A 89 -23.93 8.69 36.95
CA THR A 89 -23.65 10.12 36.85
C THR A 89 -23.17 10.64 38.22
N ALA A 90 -22.05 10.11 38.69
CA ALA A 90 -21.25 10.71 39.73
C ALA A 90 -20.48 11.85 39.07
N SER A 91 -20.59 13.05 39.63
CA SER A 91 -19.87 14.25 39.19
C SER A 91 -18.44 13.89 38.78
N HIS A 92 -18.16 13.94 37.48
CA HIS A 92 -16.86 13.66 36.84
C HIS A 92 -15.81 14.76 37.12
N ASN A 93 -15.92 15.47 38.23
CA ASN A 93 -15.09 16.64 38.51
C ASN A 93 -13.70 16.33 39.05
N ASP A 94 -13.25 15.07 39.03
CA ASP A 94 -11.91 14.71 39.52
C ASP A 94 -11.19 13.64 38.66
N ILE A 95 -11.67 13.39 37.44
CA ILE A 95 -11.01 12.47 36.50
C ILE A 95 -9.79 13.13 35.85
N PHE A 96 -9.79 14.46 35.77
CA PHE A 96 -8.72 15.23 35.17
C PHE A 96 -7.88 15.91 36.26
N SER A 97 -6.56 15.84 36.12
CA SER A 97 -5.65 16.61 36.96
C SER A 97 -5.89 18.12 36.80
N ASP A 98 -5.60 18.90 37.84
CA ASP A 98 -5.74 20.37 37.80
C ASP A 98 -4.97 21.01 36.64
N HIS A 99 -3.86 20.40 36.24
CA HIS A 99 -3.09 20.82 35.08
C HIS A 99 -3.86 20.64 33.76
N THR A 100 -4.53 19.51 33.58
CA THR A 100 -5.34 19.24 32.38
C THR A 100 -6.55 20.18 32.35
N ARG A 101 -7.20 20.41 33.49
CA ARG A 101 -8.31 21.36 33.59
C ARG A 101 -7.88 22.76 33.17
N LYS A 102 -6.74 23.24 33.70
CA LYS A 102 -6.18 24.54 33.37
C LYS A 102 -5.79 24.66 31.89
N ALA A 103 -5.22 23.61 31.31
CA ALA A 103 -4.86 23.61 29.88
C ALA A 103 -6.11 23.66 28.97
N VAL A 104 -7.21 23.02 29.38
CA VAL A 104 -8.48 23.08 28.65
C VAL A 104 -9.13 24.45 28.79
N GLU A 105 -9.19 25.03 29.98
CA GLU A 105 -9.68 26.41 30.17
C GLU A 105 -8.87 27.44 29.37
N ASP A 106 -7.54 27.36 29.42
CA ASP A 106 -6.65 28.25 28.67
C ASP A 106 -6.84 28.10 27.14
N ALA A 107 -7.10 26.87 26.67
CA ALA A 107 -7.42 26.63 25.27
C ALA A 107 -8.78 27.22 24.86
N PHE A 108 -9.78 27.19 25.74
CA PHE A 108 -11.08 27.82 25.51
C PHE A 108 -11.00 29.35 25.56
N ASP A 109 -10.24 29.92 26.49
CA ASP A 109 -9.98 31.37 26.59
C ASP A 109 -9.14 31.89 25.40
N SER A 110 -8.32 31.02 24.80
CA SER A 110 -7.50 31.36 23.64
C SER A 110 -8.26 31.30 22.31
N ILE A 111 -9.52 30.86 22.29
CA ILE A 111 -10.37 30.96 21.11
C ILE A 111 -10.65 32.45 20.90
N PRO A 112 -10.20 33.06 19.78
CA PRO A 112 -10.54 34.44 19.49
C PRO A 112 -12.06 34.54 19.43
N GLU A 113 -12.65 35.37 20.30
CA GLU A 113 -14.08 35.65 20.25
C GLU A 113 -14.41 36.14 18.84
N GLU A 114 -15.19 35.34 18.11
CA GLU A 114 -15.59 35.67 16.75
C GLU A 114 -16.30 37.03 16.80
N PRO A 115 -15.85 38.02 16.02
CA PRO A 115 -16.45 39.34 16.08
C PRO A 115 -17.94 39.23 15.78
N GLU A 116 -18.78 39.72 16.69
CA GLU A 116 -20.22 39.93 16.50
C GLU A 116 -20.43 40.48 15.07
N PRO A 117 -21.35 39.93 14.25
CA PRO A 117 -21.47 40.32 12.86
C PRO A 117 -21.83 41.80 12.75
N ALA A 118 -20.82 42.64 12.56
CA ALA A 118 -20.99 44.01 12.12
C ALA A 118 -21.80 43.99 10.81
N PRO A 119 -22.68 44.98 10.58
CA PRO A 119 -23.53 45.00 9.39
C PRO A 119 -22.68 44.81 8.14
N ALA A 120 -23.05 43.79 7.35
CA ALA A 120 -22.35 43.23 6.20
C ALA A 120 -21.50 44.27 5.44
N ALA A 121 -20.19 44.26 5.70
CA ALA A 121 -19.24 44.71 4.70
C ALA A 121 -19.33 43.76 3.49
N PRO A 122 -19.22 44.26 2.24
CA PRO A 122 -19.28 43.39 1.07
C PRO A 122 -18.23 42.29 1.20
N TYR A 123 -18.68 41.05 0.98
CA TYR A 123 -17.88 39.83 0.98
C TYR A 123 -16.53 40.09 0.31
N ARG A 124 -15.48 40.25 1.12
CA ARG A 124 -14.11 40.18 0.61
C ARG A 124 -13.85 38.68 0.42
N PRO A 125 -13.49 38.20 -0.78
CA PRO A 125 -13.13 36.79 -0.93
C PRO A 125 -12.00 36.50 0.04
N ALA A 126 -12.17 35.43 0.83
CA ALA A 126 -11.14 34.94 1.73
C ALA A 126 -9.85 34.78 0.92
N ALA A 127 -8.76 35.36 1.42
CA ALA A 127 -7.45 35.11 0.83
C ALA A 127 -7.23 33.59 0.82
N PRO A 128 -6.68 33.01 -0.26
CA PRO A 128 -6.34 31.59 -0.27
C PRO A 128 -5.44 31.31 0.93
N LEU A 129 -5.81 30.29 1.72
CA LEU A 129 -5.02 29.80 2.83
C LEU A 129 -3.60 29.59 2.34
N ALA A 130 -2.62 30.28 2.95
CA ALA A 130 -1.23 30.07 2.60
C ALA A 130 -0.89 28.59 2.81
N PRO A 131 -0.13 27.96 1.90
CA PRO A 131 0.29 26.58 2.10
C PRO A 131 1.09 26.50 3.40
N VAL A 132 0.62 25.68 4.33
CA VAL A 132 1.34 25.38 5.57
C VAL A 132 2.55 24.53 5.18
N ASP A 133 3.74 25.04 5.51
CA ASP A 133 5.02 24.31 5.50
C ASP A 133 5.57 23.78 4.16
N GLY A 134 5.39 24.48 3.04
CA GLY A 134 6.21 24.31 1.82
C GLY A 134 6.23 22.91 1.18
N SER A 135 5.44 21.99 1.71
CA SER A 135 5.23 20.64 1.23
C SER A 135 3.83 20.62 0.64
N SER A 136 3.72 20.19 -0.61
CA SER A 136 2.41 20.02 -1.23
C SER A 136 1.63 18.98 -0.44
N VAL A 137 0.31 19.16 -0.33
CA VAL A 137 -0.60 18.12 0.21
C VAL A 137 -0.31 16.77 -0.47
N GLU A 138 0.07 16.80 -1.75
CA GLU A 138 0.52 15.63 -2.51
C GLU A 138 1.72 14.93 -1.87
N THR A 139 2.77 15.66 -1.49
CA THR A 139 3.97 15.07 -0.88
C THR A 139 3.71 14.49 0.51
N VAL A 140 2.79 15.10 1.27
CA VAL A 140 2.36 14.59 2.58
C VAL A 140 1.52 13.32 2.39
N PHE A 141 0.65 13.31 1.39
CA PHE A 141 -0.14 12.14 1.02
C PHE A 141 0.74 10.99 0.51
N GLU A 142 1.66 11.23 -0.44
CA GLU A 142 2.61 10.23 -0.93
C GLU A 142 3.44 9.62 0.20
N ARG A 143 3.87 10.45 1.16
CA ARG A 143 4.58 9.99 2.35
C ARG A 143 3.70 9.12 3.24
N ALA A 144 2.47 9.55 3.53
CA ALA A 144 1.53 8.80 4.36
C ALA A 144 1.17 7.45 3.72
N VAL A 145 0.92 7.41 2.41
CA VAL A 145 0.67 6.18 1.66
C VAL A 145 1.87 5.25 1.74
N ARG A 146 3.08 5.76 1.49
CA ARG A 146 4.32 4.96 1.59
C ARG A 146 4.51 4.38 2.99
N GLU A 147 4.39 5.21 4.03
CA GLU A 147 4.53 4.78 5.42
C GLU A 147 3.45 3.74 5.79
N SER A 148 2.25 3.83 5.24
CA SER A 148 1.19 2.84 5.46
C SER A 148 1.43 1.49 4.75
N PHE A 149 2.06 1.50 3.58
CA PHE A 149 2.25 0.31 2.76
C PHE A 149 3.57 -0.42 3.00
N GLU A 150 4.60 0.30 3.47
CA GLU A 150 5.91 -0.25 3.81
C GLU A 150 5.85 -1.53 4.68
N PRO A 151 5.10 -1.61 5.80
CA PRO A 151 5.05 -2.83 6.61
C PRO A 151 4.43 -4.02 5.86
N VAL A 152 3.40 -3.79 5.05
CA VAL A 152 2.75 -4.83 4.24
C VAL A 152 3.69 -5.31 3.14
N LEU A 153 4.40 -4.39 2.50
CA LEU A 153 5.39 -4.71 1.48
C LEU A 153 6.56 -5.52 2.06
N GLN A 154 7.07 -5.15 3.23
CA GLN A 154 8.15 -5.88 3.89
C GLN A 154 7.71 -7.29 4.28
N GLN A 155 6.49 -7.45 4.79
CA GLN A 155 5.92 -8.76 5.10
C GLN A 155 5.74 -9.60 3.83
N TYR A 156 5.13 -9.04 2.78
CA TYR A 156 4.98 -9.75 1.51
C TYR A 156 6.33 -10.16 0.93
N LEU A 157 7.32 -9.27 0.97
CA LEU A 157 8.66 -9.55 0.46
C LEU A 157 9.38 -10.61 1.30
N SER A 158 9.22 -10.62 2.63
CA SER A 158 9.79 -11.69 3.45
C SER A 158 9.18 -13.04 3.09
N ASP A 159 7.85 -13.08 2.95
CA ASP A 159 7.09 -14.31 2.70
C ASP A 159 7.34 -14.86 1.28
N ASN A 160 7.58 -13.97 0.31
CA ASN A 160 7.73 -14.31 -1.12
C ASN A 160 9.15 -14.13 -1.66
N SER A 161 10.14 -13.87 -0.79
CA SER A 161 11.51 -13.54 -1.17
C SER A 161 12.14 -14.53 -2.15
N ALA A 162 11.92 -15.84 -1.95
CA ALA A 162 12.48 -16.88 -2.82
C ALA A 162 11.95 -16.75 -4.28
N ALA A 163 10.64 -16.58 -4.44
CA ALA A 163 9.99 -16.44 -5.75
C ALA A 163 10.37 -15.12 -6.44
N VAL A 164 10.42 -14.01 -5.68
CA VAL A 164 10.86 -12.71 -6.19
C VAL A 164 12.31 -12.77 -6.66
N ILE A 165 13.21 -13.38 -5.87
CA ILE A 165 14.62 -13.55 -6.25
C ILE A 165 14.74 -14.44 -7.49
N GLU A 166 13.97 -15.51 -7.59
CA GLU A 166 13.96 -16.37 -8.77
C GLU A 166 13.51 -15.62 -10.03
N GLY A 167 12.48 -14.79 -9.94
CA GLY A 167 12.00 -13.94 -11.03
C GLY A 167 12.94 -12.78 -11.38
N MET A 168 13.63 -12.19 -10.39
CA MET A 168 14.54 -11.06 -10.62
C MET A 168 15.92 -11.49 -11.13
N LYS A 169 16.38 -12.71 -10.83
CA LYS A 169 17.67 -13.25 -11.29
C LYS A 169 17.93 -13.08 -12.80
N PRO A 170 17.01 -13.44 -13.72
CA PRO A 170 17.23 -13.25 -15.16
C PRO A 170 17.39 -11.78 -15.54
N LEU A 171 16.54 -10.90 -14.99
CA LEU A 171 16.59 -9.45 -15.25
C LEU A 171 17.90 -8.83 -14.76
N ILE A 172 18.34 -9.21 -13.55
CA ILE A 172 19.61 -8.74 -13.00
C ILE A 172 20.78 -9.27 -13.83
N ARG A 173 20.74 -10.51 -14.30
CA ARG A 173 21.79 -11.08 -15.16
C ARG A 173 21.88 -10.30 -16.47
N GLU A 174 20.78 -10.10 -17.17
CA GLU A 174 20.75 -9.35 -18.43
C GLU A 174 21.28 -7.94 -18.25
N TRP A 175 20.82 -7.25 -17.19
CA TRP A 175 21.31 -5.93 -16.84
C TRP A 175 22.81 -5.91 -16.50
N MET A 176 23.30 -6.89 -15.73
CA MET A 176 24.72 -7.01 -15.41
C MET A 176 25.54 -7.26 -16.68
N ASP A 177 25.10 -8.14 -17.57
CA ASP A 177 25.83 -8.46 -18.78
C ASP A 177 25.97 -7.23 -19.70
N GLU A 178 24.96 -6.36 -19.74
CA GLU A 178 24.98 -5.12 -20.54
C GLU A 178 25.77 -3.97 -19.87
N HIS A 179 25.54 -3.72 -18.57
CA HIS A 179 26.01 -2.50 -17.91
C HIS A 179 27.20 -2.70 -16.98
N PHE A 180 27.51 -3.92 -16.57
CA PHE A 180 28.64 -4.18 -15.67
C PHE A 180 30.01 -3.91 -16.32
N PRO A 181 30.27 -4.29 -17.58
CA PRO A 181 31.57 -4.02 -18.21
C PRO A 181 31.98 -2.54 -18.20
N PRO A 182 31.15 -1.57 -18.66
CA PRO A 182 31.55 -0.17 -18.66
C PRO A 182 31.74 0.42 -17.25
N LEU A 183 30.96 -0.04 -16.26
CA LEU A 183 31.10 0.39 -14.87
C LEU A 183 32.44 -0.05 -14.28
N LEU A 184 32.87 -1.28 -14.55
CA LEU A 184 34.17 -1.78 -14.11
C LEU A 184 35.33 -1.05 -14.80
N GLU A 185 35.24 -0.81 -16.11
CA GLU A 185 36.29 -0.07 -16.82
C GLU A 185 36.48 1.34 -16.27
N GLY A 186 35.38 2.03 -15.96
CA GLY A 186 35.40 3.33 -15.29
C GLY A 186 36.04 3.25 -13.89
N ALA A 187 35.64 2.27 -13.08
CA ALA A 187 36.16 2.08 -11.72
C ALA A 187 37.65 1.70 -11.71
N VAL A 188 38.08 0.77 -12.57
CA VAL A 188 39.49 0.36 -12.70
C VAL A 188 40.35 1.51 -13.21
N ARG A 189 39.86 2.30 -14.17
CA ARG A 189 40.58 3.49 -14.65
C ARG A 189 40.79 4.49 -13.51
N ALA A 190 39.76 4.76 -12.73
CA ALA A 190 39.86 5.64 -11.56
C ALA A 190 40.84 5.09 -10.51
N GLU A 191 40.83 3.78 -10.27
CA GLU A 191 41.72 3.14 -9.31
C GLU A 191 43.18 3.15 -9.76
N VAL A 192 43.46 2.86 -11.04
CA VAL A 192 44.82 2.95 -11.60
C VAL A 192 45.34 4.38 -11.54
N GLU A 193 44.52 5.38 -11.88
CA GLU A 193 44.91 6.79 -11.78
C GLU A 193 45.27 7.16 -10.32
N ARG A 194 44.47 6.69 -9.36
CA ARG A 194 44.73 6.89 -7.92
C ARG A 194 46.04 6.23 -7.48
N VAL A 195 46.29 5.00 -7.92
CA VAL A 195 47.53 4.26 -7.59
C VAL A 195 48.75 4.91 -8.23
N VAL A 196 48.65 5.37 -9.47
CA VAL A 196 49.73 6.09 -10.16
C VAL A 196 50.03 7.41 -9.46
N ARG A 197 49.00 8.19 -9.09
CA ARG A 197 49.17 9.45 -8.33
C ARG A 197 49.83 9.19 -6.97
N SER A 198 49.37 8.19 -6.23
CA SER A 198 49.94 7.85 -4.92
C SER A 198 51.38 7.30 -5.00
N ARG A 199 51.75 6.60 -6.08
CA ARG A 199 53.12 6.14 -6.33
C ARG A 199 54.05 7.26 -6.80
N GLY A 200 53.55 8.24 -7.55
CA GLY A 200 54.31 9.40 -8.01
C GLY A 200 54.71 10.36 -6.89
N THR A 201 53.88 10.49 -5.86
CA THR A 201 54.16 11.36 -4.70
C THR A 201 55.22 10.80 -3.73
N LYS A 202 55.54 9.50 -3.80
CA LYS A 202 56.48 8.85 -2.87
C LYS A 202 57.92 8.76 -3.40
N ARG A 203 58.29 9.56 -4.40
CA ARG A 203 59.67 9.68 -4.90
C ARG A 203 60.22 11.08 -4.68
#